data_AF-A0A348YNM3-F1
#
_entry.id   AF-A0A348YNM3-F1
#
_cell.length_a   1.000
_cell.length_b   1.000
_cell.length_c   1.000
_cell.angle_alpha   90.00
_cell.angle_beta   90.00
_cell.angle_gamma   90.00
#
_symmetry.space_group_name_H-M   'P 1'
#
loop_
_entity.id
_entity.type
_entity.pdbx_description
1 polymer ?
#
loop_
_entity_poly.entity_id
_entity_poly.type
_entity_poly.pdbx_seq_one_letter_code
_entity_poly.pdbx_strand_id
1 'polypeptide(L)'
;MQYLLKVTLKDAELWRLLAVDGRADLAFLGELMALAFGYPKGERSFEYGGKLYKAGISGQLQSKAEVLTFDSLNIEAEEEFTYYVGAGETLPHKVSVMKKVDKLDCLMPSCLFGSGSLPEGDLTLKSIKEHLDSIEENRLDMREATTRMRTYGSFRTGSEDIMSLAGADPISFKVQ
;
A
#
# COMPACT_ATOMS: atom_id res chain seq x y z
N MET A 1 13.43 -5.70 -6.72
CA MET A 1 12.66 -5.73 -7.99
C MET A 1 11.65 -4.59 -8.01
N GLN A 2 11.06 -4.26 -9.16
CA GLN A 2 9.93 -3.33 -9.28
C GLN A 2 8.68 -4.09 -9.70
N TYR A 3 7.54 -3.68 -9.16
CA TYR A 3 6.29 -4.43 -9.27
C TYR A 3 5.18 -3.56 -9.82
N LEU A 4 4.38 -4.16 -10.70
CA LEU A 4 3.11 -3.63 -11.13
C LEU A 4 2.01 -4.46 -10.46
N LEU A 5 1.26 -3.86 -9.56
CA LEU A 5 0.26 -4.54 -8.74
C LEU A 5 -1.14 -4.09 -9.14
N LYS A 6 -2.03 -5.03 -9.42
CA LYS A 6 -3.47 -4.75 -9.50
C LYS A 6 -4.11 -5.04 -8.15
N VAL A 7 -4.53 -4.00 -7.46
CA VAL A 7 -5.18 -4.06 -6.14
C VAL A 7 -6.67 -3.90 -6.34
N THR A 8 -7.48 -4.85 -5.88
CA THR A 8 -8.93 -4.87 -6.07
C THR A 8 -9.61 -5.11 -4.74
N LEU A 9 -10.52 -4.24 -4.33
CA LEU A 9 -11.35 -4.49 -3.14
C LEU A 9 -12.19 -5.74 -3.39
N LYS A 10 -12.19 -6.67 -2.44
CA LYS A 10 -12.91 -7.93 -2.61
C LYS A 10 -14.41 -7.68 -2.79
N ASP A 11 -14.99 -8.38 -3.76
CA ASP A 11 -16.43 -8.33 -4.07
C ASP A 11 -16.97 -6.94 -4.45
N ALA A 12 -16.11 -6.03 -4.93
CA ALA A 12 -16.48 -4.69 -5.39
C ALA A 12 -15.70 -4.29 -6.66
N GLU A 13 -16.27 -3.42 -7.50
CA GLU A 13 -15.60 -2.90 -8.71
C GLU A 13 -14.63 -1.73 -8.44
N LEU A 14 -14.00 -1.74 -7.26
CA LEU A 14 -13.03 -0.75 -6.82
C LEU A 14 -11.61 -1.30 -6.93
N TRP A 15 -10.80 -0.72 -7.81
CA TRP A 15 -9.44 -1.21 -8.03
C TRP A 15 -8.45 -0.13 -8.44
N ARG A 16 -7.16 -0.40 -8.24
CA ARG A 16 -6.02 0.46 -8.64
C ARG A 16 -4.90 -0.38 -9.24
N LEU A 17 -4.20 0.16 -10.22
CA LEU A 17 -2.97 -0.40 -10.79
C LEU A 17 -1.80 0.45 -10.31
N LEU A 18 -0.95 -0.14 -9.46
CA LEU A 18 0.09 0.56 -8.73
C LEU A 18 1.48 0.10 -9.18
N ALA A 19 2.39 1.05 -9.36
CA ALA A 19 3.81 0.78 -9.58
C ALA A 19 4.59 1.08 -8.30
N VAL A 20 5.29 0.07 -7.77
CA VAL A 20 5.98 0.11 -6.47
C VAL A 20 7.37 -0.56 -6.52
N ASP A 21 8.25 -0.16 -5.61
CA ASP A 21 9.58 -0.74 -5.43
C ASP A 21 9.53 -1.87 -4.39
N GLY A 22 10.02 -3.05 -4.73
CA GLY A 22 10.08 -4.20 -3.83
C GLY A 22 10.98 -4.05 -2.62
N ARG A 23 11.92 -3.10 -2.67
CA ARG A 23 12.77 -2.74 -1.52
C ARG A 23 12.01 -1.91 -0.49
N ALA A 24 10.78 -1.49 -0.79
CA ALA A 24 9.88 -0.94 0.20
C ALA A 24 9.62 -1.93 1.34
N ASP A 25 9.62 -1.43 2.56
CA ASP A 25 9.04 -2.18 3.68
C ASP A 25 7.52 -2.31 3.50
N LEU A 26 6.93 -3.34 4.11
CA LEU A 26 5.52 -3.63 3.97
C LEU A 26 4.64 -2.52 4.55
N ALA A 27 5.08 -1.81 5.60
CA ALA A 27 4.31 -0.72 6.18
C ALA A 27 4.18 0.45 5.20
N PHE A 28 5.29 0.83 4.57
CA PHE A 28 5.32 1.84 3.52
C PHE A 28 4.50 1.42 2.30
N LEU A 29 4.64 0.18 1.83
CA LEU A 29 3.83 -0.34 0.72
C LEU A 29 2.34 -0.33 1.07
N GLY A 30 1.98 -0.82 2.25
CA GLY A 30 0.59 -0.87 2.72
C GLY A 30 -0.03 0.51 2.81
N GLU A 31 0.74 1.53 3.18
CA GLU A 31 0.27 2.91 3.20
C GLU A 31 0.17 3.52 1.80
N LEU A 32 1.11 3.24 0.89
CA LEU A 32 0.98 3.65 -0.51
C LEU A 32 -0.30 3.07 -1.15
N MET A 33 -0.62 1.81 -0.86
CA MET A 33 -1.86 1.18 -1.30
C MET A 33 -3.06 1.89 -0.70
N ALA A 34 -3.09 2.14 0.61
CA ALA A 34 -4.19 2.85 1.27
C ALA A 34 -4.43 4.25 0.65
N LEU A 35 -3.36 5.03 0.45
CA LEU A 35 -3.40 6.37 -0.13
C LEU A 35 -3.88 6.39 -1.58
N ALA A 36 -3.61 5.33 -2.35
CA ALA A 36 -4.09 5.23 -3.73
C ALA A 36 -5.62 5.13 -3.82
N PHE A 37 -6.27 4.55 -2.80
CA PHE A 37 -7.72 4.48 -2.69
C PHE A 37 -8.29 5.68 -1.93
N GLY A 38 -7.49 6.32 -1.07
CA GLY A 38 -7.93 7.42 -0.20
C GLY A 38 -8.46 6.93 1.15
N TYR A 39 -8.02 5.76 1.61
CA TYR A 39 -8.39 5.25 2.92
C TYR A 39 -7.84 6.13 4.05
N PRO A 40 -8.56 6.22 5.19
CA PRO A 40 -8.07 6.91 6.37
C PRO A 40 -6.92 6.13 7.02
N LYS A 41 -6.29 6.76 8.01
CA LYS A 41 -5.30 6.11 8.88
C LYS A 41 -5.85 4.84 9.50
N GLY A 42 -5.05 3.78 9.51
CA GLY A 42 -5.43 2.51 10.14
C GLY A 42 -4.37 1.43 10.01
N GLU A 43 -4.71 0.25 10.50
CA GLU A 43 -3.87 -0.94 10.42
C GLU A 43 -3.74 -1.44 8.98
N ARG A 44 -2.57 -2.02 8.69
CA ARG A 44 -2.24 -2.62 7.38
C ARG A 44 -1.69 -4.02 7.62
N SER A 45 -2.11 -4.99 6.80
CA SER A 45 -1.52 -6.32 6.83
C SER A 45 -1.62 -7.03 5.49
N PHE A 46 -0.81 -8.08 5.33
CA PHE A 46 -0.68 -8.86 4.12
C PHE A 46 -0.80 -10.33 4.45
N GLU A 47 -1.49 -11.11 3.64
CA GLU A 47 -1.57 -12.56 3.76
C GLU A 47 -1.08 -13.22 2.48
N TYR A 48 -0.05 -14.05 2.63
CA TYR A 48 0.56 -14.82 1.54
C TYR A 48 1.14 -16.12 2.11
N GLY A 49 1.02 -17.22 1.37
CA GLY A 49 1.50 -18.54 1.82
C GLY A 49 0.89 -19.04 3.14
N GLY A 50 -0.36 -18.65 3.44
CA GLY A 50 -1.05 -19.01 4.70
C GLY A 50 -0.53 -18.28 5.95
N LYS A 51 0.31 -17.26 5.78
CA LYS A 51 0.85 -16.44 6.87
C LYS A 51 0.35 -15.01 6.76
N LEU A 52 -0.06 -14.45 7.90
CA LEU A 52 -0.39 -13.04 8.05
C LEU A 52 0.83 -12.24 8.50
N TYR A 53 1.14 -11.18 7.77
CA TYR A 53 2.22 -10.24 8.01
C TYR A 53 1.62 -8.89 8.39
N LYS A 54 1.79 -8.49 9.65
CA LYS A 54 1.41 -7.14 10.10
C LYS A 54 2.36 -6.12 9.50
N ALA A 55 1.81 -4.98 9.08
CA ALA A 55 2.53 -3.93 8.37
C ALA A 55 2.24 -2.56 9.01
N GLY A 56 2.23 -2.52 10.34
CA GLY A 56 2.09 -1.29 11.10
C GLY A 56 0.74 -0.58 10.96
N ILE A 57 0.74 0.68 11.41
CA ILE A 57 -0.41 1.58 11.38
C ILE A 57 -0.03 2.82 10.59
N SER A 58 -0.70 3.04 9.45
CA SER A 58 -0.47 4.21 8.59
C SER A 58 1.01 4.42 8.22
N GLY A 59 1.69 3.32 7.87
CA GLY A 59 3.11 3.32 7.51
C GLY A 59 4.09 3.40 8.68
N GLN A 60 3.62 3.42 9.92
CA GLN A 60 4.47 3.35 11.12
C GLN A 60 4.54 1.93 11.65
N LEU A 61 5.75 1.38 11.68
CA LEU A 61 6.06 0.07 12.27
C LEU A 61 5.73 0.07 13.77
N GLN A 62 5.04 -0.96 14.23
CA GLN A 62 4.69 -1.15 15.64
C GLN A 62 5.65 -2.12 16.34
N SER A 63 6.41 -2.93 15.59
CA SER A 63 7.39 -3.84 16.16
C SER A 63 8.51 -4.21 15.18
N LYS A 64 9.62 -4.73 15.70
CA LYS A 64 10.74 -5.23 14.87
C LYS A 64 10.33 -6.35 13.91
N ALA A 65 9.32 -7.13 14.27
CA ALA A 65 8.83 -8.24 13.44
C ALA A 65 8.16 -7.75 12.14
N GLU A 66 7.79 -6.47 12.07
CA GLU A 66 7.16 -5.83 10.91
C GLU A 66 8.19 -5.25 9.93
N VAL A 67 9.49 -5.29 10.27
CA VAL A 67 10.59 -4.84 9.40
C VAL A 67 10.83 -5.91 8.32
N LEU A 68 9.91 -5.97 7.35
CA LEU A 68 9.98 -6.86 6.20
C LEU A 68 9.83 -6.04 4.93
N THR A 69 10.68 -6.32 3.94
CA THR A 69 10.54 -5.74 2.61
C THR A 69 9.54 -6.54 1.78
N PHE A 70 8.94 -5.92 0.78
CA PHE A 70 8.05 -6.64 -0.14
C PHE A 70 8.79 -7.74 -0.90
N ASP A 71 10.03 -7.49 -1.33
CA ASP A 71 10.90 -8.50 -1.96
C ASP A 71 11.12 -9.72 -1.06
N SER A 72 11.10 -9.57 0.27
CA SER A 72 11.28 -10.70 1.21
C SER A 72 10.15 -11.72 1.20
N LEU A 73 8.97 -11.34 0.66
CA LEU A 73 7.85 -12.27 0.50
C LEU A 73 8.06 -13.23 -0.69
N ASN A 74 9.04 -12.97 -1.56
CA ASN A 74 9.37 -13.78 -2.74
C ASN A 74 8.17 -14.06 -3.66
N ILE A 75 7.25 -13.09 -3.77
CA ILE A 75 6.07 -13.21 -4.62
C ILE A 75 6.51 -13.09 -6.08
N GLU A 76 6.07 -14.01 -6.93
CA GLU A 76 6.36 -14.02 -8.36
C GLU A 76 5.30 -13.29 -9.18
N ALA A 77 5.62 -13.02 -10.45
CA ALA A 77 4.62 -12.51 -11.39
C ALA A 77 3.46 -13.52 -11.52
N GLU A 78 2.26 -13.01 -11.77
CA GLU A 78 1.00 -13.76 -11.89
C GLU A 78 0.48 -14.37 -10.57
N GLU A 79 1.25 -14.31 -9.49
CA GLU A 79 0.78 -14.71 -8.17
C GLU A 79 -0.15 -13.67 -7.55
N GLU A 80 -0.91 -14.15 -6.56
CA GLU A 80 -1.91 -13.37 -5.86
C GLU A 80 -1.73 -13.48 -4.34
N PHE A 81 -2.05 -12.39 -3.65
CA PHE A 81 -2.06 -12.32 -2.19
C PHE A 81 -3.20 -11.41 -1.71
N THR A 82 -3.48 -11.45 -0.42
CA THR A 82 -4.51 -10.58 0.18
C THR A 82 -3.84 -9.44 0.94
N TYR A 83 -4.26 -8.21 0.67
CA TYR A 83 -3.93 -7.03 1.46
C TYR A 83 -5.15 -6.63 2.28
N TYR A 84 -4.96 -6.31 3.56
CA TYR A 84 -6.03 -5.89 4.45
C TYR A 84 -5.79 -4.46 4.92
N VAL A 85 -6.84 -3.64 4.86
CA VAL A 85 -6.83 -2.25 5.29
C VAL A 85 -7.88 -2.04 6.39
N GLY A 86 -7.45 -1.52 7.54
CA GLY A 86 -8.37 -1.05 8.58
C GLY A 86 -8.89 0.35 8.23
N ALA A 87 -10.22 0.48 8.08
CA ALA A 87 -10.89 1.73 7.67
C ALA A 87 -12.26 1.94 8.37
N GLY A 88 -12.45 1.34 9.54
CA GLY A 88 -13.75 1.25 10.24
C GLY A 88 -14.09 -0.23 10.48
N GLU A 89 -14.00 -1.02 9.41
CA GLU A 89 -13.81 -2.46 9.46
C GLU A 89 -12.51 -2.87 8.75
N THR A 90 -12.17 -4.15 8.79
CA THR A 90 -11.03 -4.71 8.05
C THR A 90 -11.48 -5.09 6.65
N LEU A 91 -11.01 -4.35 5.64
CA LEU A 91 -11.40 -4.53 4.25
C LEU A 91 -10.35 -5.37 3.48
N PRO A 92 -10.71 -6.55 2.97
CA PRO A 92 -9.80 -7.38 2.18
C PRO A 92 -9.71 -6.89 0.73
N HIS A 93 -8.49 -6.84 0.22
CA HIS A 93 -8.17 -6.55 -1.16
C HIS A 93 -7.40 -7.71 -1.76
N LYS A 94 -7.86 -8.17 -2.91
CA LYS A 94 -7.12 -9.10 -3.75
C LYS A 94 -6.03 -8.33 -4.50
N VAL A 95 -4.78 -8.79 -4.41
CA VAL A 95 -3.65 -8.18 -5.10
C VAL A 95 -3.05 -9.18 -6.07
N SER A 96 -3.05 -8.86 -7.35
CA SER A 96 -2.42 -9.67 -8.40
C SER A 96 -1.13 -8.99 -8.86
N VAL A 97 -0.02 -9.73 -8.90
CA VAL A 97 1.27 -9.25 -9.39
C VAL A 97 1.28 -9.29 -10.92
N MET A 98 1.00 -8.17 -11.56
CA MET A 98 0.90 -8.10 -13.02
C MET A 98 2.28 -8.16 -13.70
N LYS A 99 3.30 -7.57 -13.07
CA LYS A 99 4.70 -7.63 -13.53
C LYS A 99 5.65 -7.59 -12.34
N LYS A 100 6.77 -8.30 -12.47
CA LYS A 100 7.96 -8.24 -11.61
C LYS A 100 9.18 -8.13 -12.52
N VAL A 101 9.85 -6.99 -12.49
CA VAL A 101 10.97 -6.68 -13.40
C VAL A 101 12.03 -5.86 -12.67
N ASP A 102 13.23 -5.77 -13.21
CA ASP A 102 14.29 -4.92 -12.63
C ASP A 102 13.92 -3.43 -12.65
N LYS A 103 13.27 -2.99 -13.74
CA LYS A 103 12.86 -1.61 -13.94
C LYS A 103 11.57 -1.52 -14.74
N LEU A 104 10.59 -0.79 -14.20
CA LEU A 104 9.39 -0.35 -14.89
C LEU A 104 9.65 0.99 -15.58
N ASP A 105 9.09 1.17 -16.77
CA ASP A 105 9.15 2.42 -17.52
C ASP A 105 8.08 3.41 -17.02
N CYS A 106 8.11 3.71 -15.72
CA CYS A 106 7.23 4.69 -15.10
C CYS A 106 7.89 5.36 -13.89
N LEU A 107 7.38 6.54 -13.52
CA LEU A 107 7.77 7.23 -12.29
C LEU A 107 7.13 6.53 -11.08
N MET A 108 7.92 6.17 -10.07
CA MET A 108 7.46 5.48 -8.87
C MET A 108 7.61 6.34 -7.60
N PRO A 109 6.75 6.14 -6.58
CA PRO A 109 5.52 5.36 -6.64
C PRO A 109 4.46 6.05 -7.51
N SER A 110 3.57 5.28 -8.13
CA SER A 110 2.46 5.85 -8.90
C SER A 110 1.23 4.96 -8.98
N CYS A 111 0.08 5.60 -9.14
CA CYS A 111 -1.18 4.97 -9.50
C CYS A 111 -1.39 5.21 -11.01
N LEU A 112 -1.29 4.16 -11.82
CA LEU A 112 -1.32 4.27 -13.28
C LEU A 112 -2.75 4.27 -13.83
N PHE A 113 -3.60 3.40 -13.28
CA PHE A 113 -5.01 3.27 -13.65
C PHE A 113 -5.85 2.87 -12.43
N GLY A 114 -7.16 3.02 -12.51
CA GLY A 114 -8.07 2.56 -11.48
C GLY A 114 -9.53 2.83 -11.82
N SER A 115 -10.42 2.26 -11.02
CA SER A 115 -11.87 2.45 -11.10
C SER A 115 -12.48 2.55 -9.72
N GLY A 116 -13.58 3.31 -9.60
CA GLY A 116 -14.32 3.49 -8.36
C GLY A 116 -13.73 4.57 -7.44
N SER A 117 -14.60 5.22 -6.68
CA SER A 117 -14.25 6.11 -5.56
C SER A 117 -14.80 5.55 -4.25
N LEU A 118 -14.21 5.98 -3.13
CA LEU A 118 -14.77 5.68 -1.81
C LEU A 118 -15.90 6.67 -1.49
N PRO A 119 -16.95 6.25 -0.74
CA PRO A 119 -17.95 7.17 -0.21
C PRO A 119 -17.35 8.06 0.88
N GLU A 120 -18.05 9.16 1.19
CA GLU A 120 -17.80 9.93 2.40
C GLU A 120 -18.41 9.21 3.63
N GLY A 121 -17.72 9.28 4.78
CA GLY A 121 -18.20 8.71 6.04
C GLY A 121 -17.70 7.29 6.31
N ASP A 122 -18.56 6.44 6.86
CA ASP A 122 -18.20 5.11 7.34
C ASP A 122 -17.88 4.15 6.18
N LEU A 123 -16.68 3.57 6.21
CA LEU A 123 -16.18 2.68 5.18
C LEU A 123 -16.39 1.21 5.59
N THR A 124 -17.51 0.66 5.12
CA THR A 124 -17.82 -0.76 5.18
C THR A 124 -17.94 -1.29 3.75
N LEU A 125 -17.76 -2.59 3.52
CA LEU A 125 -17.97 -3.22 2.22
C LEU A 125 -19.37 -2.93 1.69
N LYS A 126 -20.37 -2.88 2.57
CA LYS A 126 -21.74 -2.55 2.19
C LYS A 126 -21.85 -1.11 1.69
N SER A 127 -21.40 -0.13 2.46
CA SER A 127 -21.47 1.28 2.06
C SER A 127 -20.67 1.58 0.81
N ILE A 128 -19.51 0.94 0.63
CA ILE A 128 -18.69 1.08 -0.57
C ILE A 128 -19.42 0.54 -1.80
N LYS A 129 -20.05 -0.64 -1.71
CA LYS A 129 -20.78 -1.22 -2.85
C LYS A 129 -22.00 -0.39 -3.23
N GLU A 130 -22.81 -0.01 -2.25
CA GLU A 130 -23.99 0.85 -2.47
C GLU A 130 -23.61 2.16 -3.16
N HIS A 131 -22.48 2.74 -2.78
CA HIS A 131 -21.93 3.93 -3.42
C HIS A 131 -21.51 3.68 -4.87
N LEU A 132 -20.74 2.61 -5.14
CA LEU A 132 -20.29 2.27 -6.49
C LEU A 132 -21.47 1.95 -7.43
N ASP A 133 -22.51 1.29 -6.94
CA ASP A 133 -23.72 0.97 -7.71
C ASP A 133 -24.56 2.21 -8.01
N SER A 134 -24.46 3.25 -7.17
CA SER A 134 -25.21 4.51 -7.33
C SER A 134 -24.58 5.51 -8.30
N ILE A 135 -23.30 5.35 -8.62
CA ILE A 135 -22.55 6.31 -9.44
C ILE A 135 -22.57 5.88 -10.91
N GLU A 136 -23.24 6.68 -11.75
CA GLU A 136 -23.26 6.47 -13.22
C GLU A 136 -21.89 6.76 -13.88
N GLU A 137 -21.07 7.67 -13.33
CA GLU A 137 -19.70 7.96 -13.79
C GLU A 137 -18.69 7.87 -12.65
N ASN A 138 -17.94 6.76 -12.60
CA ASN A 138 -16.82 6.57 -11.68
C ASN A 138 -15.63 7.48 -12.04
N ARG A 139 -15.68 8.76 -11.65
CA ARG A 139 -14.56 9.69 -11.85
C ARG A 139 -13.55 9.58 -10.71
N LEU A 140 -12.63 8.63 -10.84
CA LEU A 140 -11.41 8.62 -10.06
C LEU A 140 -10.44 9.71 -10.55
N ASP A 141 -10.04 10.63 -9.68
CA ASP A 141 -8.91 11.52 -9.98
C ASP A 141 -7.57 10.80 -9.76
N MET A 142 -7.00 10.31 -10.87
CA MET A 142 -5.70 9.64 -10.89
C MET A 142 -4.53 10.56 -10.49
N ARG A 143 -4.66 11.87 -10.73
CA ARG A 143 -3.62 12.84 -10.36
C ARG A 143 -3.58 13.00 -8.86
N GLU A 144 -4.75 13.08 -8.21
CA GLU A 144 -4.85 13.15 -6.77
C GLU A 144 -4.27 11.88 -6.12
N ALA A 145 -4.68 10.69 -6.58
CA ALA A 145 -4.15 9.42 -6.08
C ALA A 145 -2.62 9.34 -6.20
N THR A 146 -2.07 9.69 -7.36
CA THR A 146 -0.61 9.69 -7.57
C THR A 146 0.09 10.76 -6.73
N THR A 147 -0.52 11.93 -6.55
CA THR A 147 0.03 13.01 -5.72
C THR A 147 0.15 12.56 -4.28
N ARG A 148 -0.91 11.99 -3.69
CA ARG A 148 -0.88 11.44 -2.32
C ARG A 148 0.25 10.41 -2.15
N MET A 149 0.36 9.46 -3.09
CA MET A 149 1.42 8.45 -3.06
C MET A 149 2.83 9.05 -3.15
N ARG A 150 3.06 10.02 -4.04
CA ARG A 150 4.37 10.64 -4.22
C ARG A 150 4.76 11.57 -3.09
N THR A 151 3.81 12.34 -2.58
CA THR A 151 3.98 13.16 -1.38
C THR A 151 4.45 12.27 -0.23
N TYR A 152 3.75 11.17 0.03
CA TYR A 152 4.19 10.20 1.04
C TYR A 152 5.55 9.58 0.73
N GLY A 153 5.79 9.18 -0.54
CA GLY A 153 7.07 8.61 -0.95
C GLY A 153 8.26 9.57 -0.85
N SER A 154 8.03 10.89 -0.92
CA SER A 154 9.07 11.89 -0.73
C SER A 154 9.54 12.01 0.72
N PHE A 155 8.70 11.63 1.69
CA PHE A 155 9.03 11.70 3.12
C PHE A 155 9.83 10.49 3.64
N ARG A 156 10.04 9.46 2.82
CA ARG A 156 10.82 8.25 3.20
C ARG A 156 12.34 8.49 3.18
N THR A 157 12.78 9.71 3.49
CA THR A 157 14.20 10.06 3.68
C THR A 157 14.73 9.70 5.08
N GLY A 158 13.87 9.28 6.01
CA GLY A 158 14.27 8.96 7.39
C GLY A 158 14.57 7.48 7.60
N SER A 159 15.82 7.08 7.43
CA SER A 159 16.36 5.79 7.92
C SER A 159 16.29 5.67 9.46
N GLU A 160 16.00 6.77 10.15
CA GLU A 160 16.09 6.94 11.60
C GLU A 160 15.06 6.10 12.38
N ASP A 161 13.83 5.99 11.88
CA ASP A 161 12.78 5.19 12.53
C ASP A 161 13.07 3.68 12.45
N ILE A 162 13.64 3.22 11.33
CA ILE A 162 14.06 1.82 11.17
C ILE A 162 15.31 1.54 12.01
N MET A 163 16.26 2.49 12.08
CA MET A 163 17.48 2.37 12.88
C MET A 163 17.18 2.32 14.38
N SER A 164 16.28 3.18 14.87
CA SER A 164 15.85 3.20 16.27
C SER A 164 15.13 1.89 16.66
N LEU A 165 14.25 1.37 15.80
CA LEU A 165 13.62 0.06 15.99
C LEU A 165 14.62 -1.10 15.92
N ALA A 166 15.63 -1.05 15.04
CA ALA A 166 16.68 -2.04 14.96
C ALA A 166 17.58 -2.05 16.22
N GLY A 167 17.52 -1.01 17.07
CA GLY A 167 18.39 -0.85 18.23
C GLY A 167 19.80 -0.41 17.85
N ALA A 168 19.97 0.16 16.67
CA ALA A 168 21.22 0.79 16.28
C ALA A 168 21.28 2.19 16.89
N ASP A 169 22.33 2.46 17.67
CA ASP A 169 22.57 3.81 18.16
C ASP A 169 22.73 4.78 16.97
N PRO A 170 22.15 6.00 17.03
CA PRO A 170 22.34 7.00 16.01
C PRO A 170 23.83 7.27 15.82
N ILE A 171 24.32 7.19 14.59
CA ILE A 171 25.72 7.51 14.27
C ILE A 171 25.90 9.02 14.48
N SER A 172 26.43 9.41 15.64
CA SER A 172 26.82 10.80 15.91
C SER A 172 28.23 11.05 15.40
N PHE A 173 28.36 11.81 14.32
CA PHE A 173 29.65 12.36 13.93
C PHE A 173 29.94 13.55 14.84
N LYS A 174 30.88 13.40 15.77
CA LYS A 174 31.51 14.55 16.42
C LYS A 174 32.40 15.23 15.39
N VAL A 175 31.97 16.37 14.90
CA VAL A 175 32.83 17.28 14.14
C VAL A 175 33.82 17.88 15.13
N GLN A 176 35.12 17.62 14.93
CA GLN A 176 36.22 18.28 15.63
C GLN A 176 36.58 19.59 14.95
#